data_AF-F9Q9Q4-F1
#
_entry.id   AF-F9Q9Q4-F1
#
_cell.length_a   1.000
_cell.length_b   1.000
_cell.length_c   1.000
_cell.angle_alpha   90.00
_cell.angle_beta   90.00
_cell.angle_gamma   90.00
#
_symmetry.space_group_name_H-M   'P 1'
#
loop_
_entity.id
_entity.type
_entity.pdbx_description
1 polymer ?
#
loop_
_entity_poly.entity_id
_entity_poly.type
_entity_poly.pdbx_seq_one_letter_code
_entity_poly.pdbx_strand_id
1 'polypeptide(L)'
;MPYQSPTLSQLVNQGEQQFLSRFPDVKRHSVVSVLNRINAALSAGEHQHLDWLARQIIPTTADEDYLLEYCAYKGIYRKAASAAQGVIRIEAVSVAEIAEGTSWRDGRSGLTFAAVQTTSVQAGSAEIAVQCTESGSQGNIGAQTQLALMNAILGVKPQATVLQMSGGTEIESLSALLSRLIQRVQYPPAGGAPHDYVRWALEVNGITRAWCFPRYYGGGTTGVAIVLDNQTDILPTTQDCERVKAYISGHKNTVTGLWEGMPAGNELFVFAPKVKNLI
;
A
#
# COMPACT_ATOMS: atom_id res chain seq x y z
N MET A 1 20.76 22.21 -21.99
CA MET A 1 20.76 22.43 -20.52
C MET A 1 19.32 22.47 -20.05
N PRO A 2 19.01 21.96 -18.85
CA PRO A 2 17.66 22.07 -18.29
C PRO A 2 17.29 23.55 -18.15
N TYR A 3 16.05 23.90 -18.47
CA TYR A 3 15.54 25.25 -18.25
C TYR A 3 15.53 25.52 -16.73
N GLN A 4 16.00 26.70 -16.34
CA GLN A 4 15.96 27.17 -14.96
C GLN A 4 15.11 28.43 -14.93
N SER A 5 14.00 28.36 -14.19
CA SER A 5 13.14 29.51 -13.97
C SER A 5 13.93 30.65 -13.33
N PRO A 6 13.80 31.88 -13.83
CA PRO A 6 14.57 33.01 -13.33
C PRO A 6 14.18 33.32 -11.88
N THR A 7 15.18 33.62 -11.06
CA THR A 7 14.96 34.10 -9.70
C THR A 7 14.35 35.50 -9.70
N LEU A 8 13.68 35.88 -8.61
CA LEU A 8 13.13 37.23 -8.46
C LEU A 8 14.17 38.32 -8.71
N SER A 9 15.38 38.17 -8.17
CA SER A 9 16.47 39.12 -8.38
C SER A 9 16.88 39.24 -9.85
N GLN A 10 16.89 38.12 -10.58
CA GLN A 10 17.17 38.13 -12.02
C GLN A 10 16.06 38.85 -12.80
N LEU A 11 14.79 38.60 -12.48
CA LEU A 11 13.66 39.28 -13.12
C LEU A 11 13.67 40.80 -12.87
N VAL A 12 13.95 41.21 -11.62
CA VAL A 12 14.11 42.64 -11.27
C VAL A 12 15.22 43.27 -12.11
N ASN A 13 16.40 42.64 -12.16
CA ASN A 13 17.55 43.16 -12.91
C ASN A 13 17.29 43.21 -14.42
N GLN A 14 16.62 42.20 -14.97
CA GLN A 14 16.24 42.15 -16.39
C GLN A 14 15.29 43.30 -16.75
N GLY A 15 14.25 43.51 -15.94
CA GLY A 15 13.33 44.61 -16.15
C GLY A 15 13.98 45.99 -15.94
N GLU A 16 14.91 46.11 -14.99
CA GLU A 16 15.73 47.31 -14.82
C GLU A 16 16.55 47.63 -16.07
N GLN A 17 17.27 46.64 -16.62
CA GLN A 17 18.01 46.80 -17.87
C GLN A 17 17.11 47.21 -19.04
N GLN A 18 15.91 46.62 -19.14
CA GLN A 18 14.97 46.94 -20.21
C GLN A 18 14.46 48.38 -20.13
N PHE A 19 14.00 48.87 -18.97
CA PHE A 19 13.49 50.25 -18.91
C PHE A 19 14.61 51.28 -18.96
N LEU A 20 15.80 51.01 -18.39
CA LEU A 20 16.94 51.92 -18.46
C LEU A 20 17.45 52.12 -19.89
N SER A 21 17.30 51.10 -20.75
CA SER A 21 17.63 51.25 -22.18
C SER A 21 16.78 52.29 -22.91
N ARG A 22 15.55 52.55 -22.42
CA ARG A 22 14.62 53.54 -23.00
C ARG A 22 14.58 54.84 -22.21
N PHE A 23 14.80 54.77 -20.91
CA PHE A 23 14.72 55.88 -19.98
C PHE A 23 15.97 55.89 -19.07
N PRO A 24 17.12 56.39 -19.56
CA PRO A 24 18.38 56.31 -18.84
C PRO A 24 18.44 57.16 -17.56
N ASP A 25 17.69 58.27 -17.50
CA ASP A 25 17.73 59.24 -16.39
C ASP A 25 16.75 58.94 -15.25
N VAL A 26 16.19 57.72 -15.21
CA VAL A 26 15.20 57.34 -14.21
C VAL A 26 15.85 57.22 -12.81
N LYS A 27 15.30 57.94 -11.84
CA LYS A 27 15.75 57.87 -10.43
C LYS A 27 15.51 56.47 -9.85
N ARG A 28 16.40 56.06 -8.94
CA ARG A 28 16.39 54.74 -8.26
C ARG A 28 15.07 54.38 -7.56
N HIS A 29 14.33 55.37 -7.06
CA HIS A 29 13.03 55.18 -6.38
C HIS A 29 11.85 55.75 -7.19
N SER A 30 11.96 55.71 -8.51
CA SER A 30 10.87 56.12 -9.39
C SER A 30 9.68 55.14 -9.29
N VAL A 31 8.50 55.63 -9.67
CA VAL A 31 7.30 54.79 -9.84
C VAL A 31 7.58 53.62 -10.80
N VAL A 32 8.39 53.84 -11.83
CA VAL A 32 8.79 52.79 -12.79
C VAL A 32 9.58 51.66 -12.11
N SER A 33 10.51 51.99 -11.20
CA SER A 33 11.23 50.96 -10.43
C SER A 33 10.31 50.16 -9.51
N VAL A 34 9.32 50.81 -8.90
CA VAL A 34 8.30 50.14 -8.08
C VAL A 34 7.45 49.20 -8.94
N LEU A 35 6.95 49.68 -10.08
CA LEU A 35 6.18 48.86 -11.03
C LEU A 35 7.01 47.68 -11.56
N ASN A 36 8.29 47.87 -11.84
CA ASN A 36 9.19 46.78 -12.25
C ASN A 36 9.26 45.68 -11.18
N ARG A 37 9.43 46.05 -9.91
CA ARG A 37 9.47 45.09 -8.79
C ARG A 37 8.15 44.35 -8.61
N ILE A 38 7.02 45.04 -8.76
CA ILE A 38 5.69 44.40 -8.69
C ILE A 38 5.54 43.38 -9.83
N ASN A 39 5.84 43.76 -11.07
CA ASN A 39 5.75 42.85 -12.22
C ASN A 39 6.72 41.66 -12.08
N ALA A 40 7.95 41.90 -11.61
CA ALA A 40 8.92 40.84 -11.35
C ALA A 40 8.43 39.87 -10.25
N ALA A 41 7.76 40.38 -9.20
CA ALA A 41 7.20 39.55 -8.15
C ALA A 41 6.02 38.69 -8.65
N LEU A 42 5.12 39.27 -9.46
CA LEU A 42 4.02 38.53 -10.08
C LEU A 42 4.55 37.43 -11.01
N SER A 43 5.50 37.77 -11.89
CA SER A 43 6.14 36.81 -12.81
C SER A 43 6.90 35.71 -12.06
N ALA A 44 7.58 36.04 -10.95
CA ALA A 44 8.23 35.03 -10.11
C ALA A 44 7.22 34.05 -9.48
N GLY A 45 6.06 34.55 -9.03
CA GLY A 45 4.98 33.71 -8.52
C GLY A 45 4.39 32.78 -9.59
N GLU A 46 4.21 33.29 -10.81
CA GLU A 46 3.78 32.48 -11.96
C GLU A 46 4.80 31.39 -12.29
N HIS A 47 6.10 31.71 -12.35
CA HIS A 47 7.16 30.72 -12.55
C HIS A 47 7.14 29.62 -11.50
N GLN A 48 6.99 29.97 -10.22
CA GLN A 48 6.89 28.98 -9.13
C GLN A 48 5.67 28.07 -9.28
N HIS A 49 4.53 28.62 -9.67
CA HIS A 49 3.32 27.83 -9.90
C HIS A 49 3.47 26.90 -11.11
N LEU A 50 4.07 27.37 -12.19
CA LEU A 50 4.37 26.56 -13.38
C LEU A 50 5.38 25.45 -13.07
N ASP A 51 6.41 25.72 -12.27
CA ASP A 51 7.38 24.72 -11.83
C ASP A 51 6.73 23.65 -10.96
N TRP A 52 5.81 24.04 -10.07
CA TRP A 52 4.99 23.09 -9.32
C TRP A 52 4.11 22.25 -10.25
N LEU A 53 3.38 22.87 -11.18
CA LEU A 53 2.51 22.17 -12.13
C LEU A 53 3.30 21.19 -13.00
N ALA A 54 4.48 21.59 -13.49
CA ALA A 54 5.35 20.74 -14.29
C ALA A 54 5.78 19.47 -13.54
N ARG A 55 6.03 19.54 -12.23
CA ARG A 55 6.32 18.36 -11.40
C ARG A 55 5.12 17.43 -11.30
N GLN A 56 3.90 17.95 -11.32
CA GLN A 56 2.67 17.13 -11.27
C GLN A 56 2.40 16.37 -12.57
N ILE A 57 2.95 16.79 -13.71
CA ILE A 57 2.73 16.14 -15.02
C ILE A 57 3.39 14.76 -15.11
N ILE A 58 4.51 14.55 -14.41
CA ILE A 58 5.25 13.29 -14.46
C ILE A 58 4.93 12.51 -13.19
N PRO A 59 4.35 11.28 -13.27
CA PRO A 59 3.92 10.54 -12.09
C PRO A 59 5.03 10.27 -11.07
N THR A 60 6.29 10.19 -11.49
CA THR A 60 7.43 9.96 -10.61
C THR A 60 7.85 11.17 -9.79
N THR A 61 7.40 12.37 -10.17
CA THR A 61 7.69 13.63 -9.46
C THR A 61 6.44 14.31 -8.90
N ALA A 62 5.27 13.72 -9.15
CA ALA A 62 3.99 14.24 -8.70
C ALA A 62 3.83 14.07 -7.18
N ASP A 63 3.09 15.00 -6.59
CA ASP A 63 2.63 14.92 -5.22
C ASP A 63 1.53 13.84 -5.10
N GLU A 64 1.19 13.48 -3.85
CA GLU A 64 0.30 12.36 -3.53
C GLU A 64 -1.03 12.39 -4.29
N ASP A 65 -1.74 13.51 -4.28
CA ASP A 65 -3.07 13.63 -4.90
C ASP A 65 -3.04 13.34 -6.40
N TYR A 66 -2.05 13.91 -7.11
CA TYR A 66 -1.88 13.67 -8.54
C TYR A 66 -1.46 12.23 -8.85
N LEU A 67 -0.56 11.65 -8.03
CA LEU A 67 -0.19 10.24 -8.17
C LEU A 67 -1.41 9.33 -8.00
N LEU A 68 -2.27 9.60 -7.02
CA LEU A 68 -3.51 8.85 -6.80
C LEU A 68 -4.43 8.92 -8.03
N GLU A 69 -4.58 10.09 -8.65
CA GLU A 69 -5.34 10.26 -9.90
C GLU A 69 -4.74 9.46 -11.07
N TYR A 70 -3.41 9.50 -11.25
CA TYR A 70 -2.73 8.67 -12.27
C TYR A 70 -2.95 7.17 -12.04
N CYS A 71 -2.89 6.73 -10.78
CA CYS A 71 -3.15 5.35 -10.40
C CYS A 71 -4.61 4.97 -10.69
N ALA A 72 -5.57 5.80 -10.27
CA ALA A 72 -7.00 5.58 -10.47
C ALA A 72 -7.34 5.48 -11.96
N TYR A 73 -6.75 6.36 -12.80
CA TYR A 73 -6.89 6.28 -14.26
C TYR A 73 -6.42 4.94 -14.85
N LYS A 74 -5.46 4.27 -14.21
CA LYS A 74 -4.98 2.92 -14.58
C LYS A 74 -5.68 1.78 -13.84
N GLY A 75 -6.73 2.07 -13.06
CA GLY A 75 -7.46 1.10 -12.25
C GLY A 75 -6.68 0.58 -11.05
N ILE A 76 -5.66 1.32 -10.60
CA ILE A 76 -4.84 0.99 -9.43
C ILE A 76 -5.31 1.86 -8.27
N TYR A 77 -5.71 1.22 -7.17
CA TYR A 77 -6.04 1.92 -5.93
C TYR A 77 -5.02 1.62 -4.84
N ARG A 78 -4.75 2.64 -4.04
CA ARG A 78 -3.84 2.56 -2.89
C ARG A 78 -4.45 1.64 -1.84
N LYS A 79 -3.66 0.71 -1.32
CA LYS A 79 -4.13 -0.20 -0.25
C LYS A 79 -4.28 0.59 1.05
N ALA A 80 -5.47 0.53 1.65
CA ALA A 80 -5.74 1.13 2.95
C ALA A 80 -4.97 0.42 4.07
N ALA A 81 -4.78 1.12 5.18
CA ALA A 81 -4.29 0.51 6.40
C ALA A 81 -5.31 -0.51 6.92
N SER A 82 -4.83 -1.62 7.48
CA SER A 82 -5.67 -2.65 8.09
C SER A 82 -5.34 -2.77 9.57
N ALA A 83 -6.34 -3.10 10.38
CA ALA A 83 -6.17 -3.30 11.81
C ALA A 83 -5.80 -4.75 12.11
N ALA A 84 -4.96 -4.94 13.12
CA ALA A 84 -4.61 -6.27 13.58
C ALA A 84 -5.83 -6.99 14.15
N GLN A 85 -6.00 -8.25 13.78
CA GLN A 85 -7.02 -9.15 14.27
C GLN A 85 -6.38 -10.38 14.89
N GLY A 86 -7.06 -10.94 15.88
CA GLY A 86 -6.48 -12.01 16.65
C GLY A 86 -7.40 -12.57 17.70
N VAL A 87 -6.82 -13.42 18.54
CA VAL A 87 -7.52 -14.10 19.62
C VAL A 87 -6.81 -13.82 20.93
N ILE A 88 -7.60 -13.44 21.94
CA ILE A 88 -7.15 -13.30 23.32
C ILE A 88 -7.79 -14.40 24.16
N ARG A 89 -7.08 -14.81 25.21
CA ARG A 89 -7.57 -15.70 26.25
C ARG A 89 -7.97 -14.88 27.47
N ILE A 90 -9.19 -15.08 27.93
CA ILE A 90 -9.71 -14.51 29.17
C ILE A 90 -10.01 -15.62 30.18
N GLU A 91 -10.02 -15.28 31.45
CA GLU A 91 -10.49 -16.17 32.52
C GLU A 91 -11.79 -15.64 33.11
N ALA A 92 -12.84 -16.46 33.07
CA ALA A 92 -14.12 -16.18 33.69
C ALA A 92 -14.29 -17.00 34.97
N VAL A 93 -14.77 -16.36 36.04
CA VAL A 93 -15.09 -16.98 37.34
C VAL A 93 -16.50 -17.57 37.34
N SER A 94 -17.40 -17.01 36.54
CA SER A 94 -18.78 -17.47 36.35
C SER A 94 -19.18 -17.35 34.89
N VAL A 95 -20.38 -17.80 34.53
CA VAL A 95 -20.96 -17.51 33.22
C VAL A 95 -21.02 -15.99 33.04
N ALA A 96 -20.52 -15.50 31.91
CA ALA A 96 -20.51 -14.09 31.57
C ALA A 96 -20.75 -13.90 30.07
N GLU A 97 -21.25 -12.74 29.70
CA GLU A 97 -21.44 -12.35 28.31
C GLU A 97 -20.45 -11.24 27.96
N ILE A 98 -19.64 -11.48 26.95
CA ILE A 98 -18.72 -10.49 26.39
C ILE A 98 -19.41 -9.88 25.19
N ALA A 99 -19.93 -8.66 25.33
CA ALA A 99 -20.57 -7.96 24.22
C ALA A 99 -19.54 -7.55 23.15
N GLU A 100 -19.97 -7.49 21.89
CA GLU A 100 -19.22 -6.83 20.81
C GLU A 100 -18.80 -5.42 21.26
N GLY A 101 -17.58 -5.00 20.93
CA GLY A 101 -17.02 -3.71 21.34
C GLY A 101 -16.44 -3.68 22.75
N THR A 102 -16.57 -4.76 23.55
CA THR A 102 -15.83 -4.88 24.83
C THR A 102 -14.35 -4.69 24.56
N SER A 103 -13.69 -3.80 25.31
CA SER A 103 -12.35 -3.32 25.00
C SER A 103 -11.31 -3.70 26.05
N TRP A 104 -10.14 -4.11 25.60
CA TRP A 104 -8.93 -4.34 26.39
C TRP A 104 -7.82 -3.40 25.92
N ARG A 105 -6.99 -2.92 26.84
CA ARG A 105 -5.89 -2.00 26.58
C ARG A 105 -4.55 -2.64 26.91
N ASP A 106 -3.57 -2.47 26.02
CA ASP A 106 -2.17 -2.76 26.33
C ASP A 106 -1.58 -1.61 27.17
N GLY A 107 -1.04 -1.94 28.34
CA GLY A 107 -0.42 -0.96 29.23
C GLY A 107 0.90 -0.37 28.72
N ARG A 108 1.56 -1.01 27.74
CA ARG A 108 2.84 -0.54 27.18
C ARG A 108 2.63 0.39 25.99
N SER A 109 1.87 -0.06 25.00
CA SER A 109 1.60 0.73 23.78
C SER A 109 0.44 1.71 23.92
N GLY A 110 -0.48 1.50 24.87
CA GLY A 110 -1.72 2.27 24.99
C GLY A 110 -2.81 1.86 23.99
N LEU A 111 -2.52 0.94 23.07
CA LEU A 111 -3.44 0.46 22.05
C LEU A 111 -4.62 -0.28 22.67
N THR A 112 -5.76 -0.21 21.99
CA THR A 112 -7.03 -0.80 22.43
C THR A 112 -7.48 -1.87 21.45
N PHE A 113 -8.01 -2.97 21.97
CA PHE A 113 -8.48 -4.14 21.23
C PHE A 113 -9.92 -4.42 21.63
N ALA A 114 -10.83 -4.49 20.66
CA ALA A 114 -12.25 -4.67 20.89
C ALA A 114 -12.73 -6.05 20.42
N ALA A 115 -13.67 -6.64 21.15
CA ALA A 115 -14.34 -7.88 20.76
C ALA A 115 -15.10 -7.68 19.43
N VAL A 116 -14.87 -8.58 18.46
CA VAL A 116 -15.46 -8.51 17.12
C VAL A 116 -16.92 -8.97 17.10
N GLN A 117 -17.32 -9.77 18.10
CA GLN A 117 -18.69 -10.28 18.21
C GLN A 117 -19.05 -10.57 19.67
N THR A 118 -20.33 -10.57 19.96
CA THR A 118 -20.84 -10.97 21.28
C THR A 118 -20.64 -12.47 21.52
N THR A 119 -19.99 -12.83 22.63
CA THR A 119 -19.63 -14.21 22.97
C THR A 119 -20.03 -14.54 24.41
N SER A 120 -20.82 -15.59 24.61
CA SER A 120 -21.11 -16.13 25.94
C SER A 120 -19.98 -17.05 26.41
N VAL A 121 -19.41 -16.81 27.58
CA VAL A 121 -18.33 -17.61 28.16
C VAL A 121 -18.78 -18.35 29.42
N GLN A 122 -18.34 -19.59 29.56
CA GLN A 122 -18.52 -20.38 30.78
C GLN A 122 -17.39 -20.08 31.77
N ALA A 123 -17.54 -20.50 33.03
CA ALA A 123 -16.46 -20.42 34.00
C ALA A 123 -15.23 -21.22 33.51
N GLY A 124 -14.04 -20.61 33.59
CA GLY A 124 -12.79 -21.16 33.08
C GLY A 124 -12.12 -20.26 32.05
N SER A 125 -11.23 -20.86 31.25
CA SER A 125 -10.51 -20.18 30.17
C SER A 125 -11.38 -20.11 28.91
N ALA A 126 -11.53 -18.93 28.33
CA ALA A 126 -12.26 -18.71 27.08
C ALA A 126 -11.43 -17.90 26.09
N GLU A 127 -11.66 -18.14 24.80
CA GLU A 127 -10.98 -17.46 23.71
C GLU A 127 -11.95 -16.50 23.01
N ILE A 128 -11.50 -15.26 22.83
CA ILE A 128 -12.31 -14.17 22.27
C ILE A 128 -11.57 -13.58 21.08
N ALA A 129 -12.27 -13.51 19.95
CA ALA A 129 -11.79 -12.83 18.76
C ALA A 129 -11.86 -11.31 18.98
N VAL A 130 -10.73 -10.64 18.80
CA VAL A 130 -10.60 -9.20 18.98
C VAL A 130 -9.90 -8.56 17.78
N GLN A 131 -10.16 -7.27 17.59
CA GLN A 131 -9.54 -6.43 16.59
C GLN A 131 -8.99 -5.16 17.25
N CYS A 132 -7.80 -4.73 16.85
CA CYS A 132 -7.24 -3.44 17.26
C CYS A 132 -8.14 -2.30 16.76
N THR A 133 -8.43 -1.32 17.62
CA THR A 133 -9.27 -0.17 17.24
C THR A 133 -8.55 0.77 16.27
N GLU A 134 -7.22 0.79 16.32
CA GLU A 134 -6.37 1.56 15.42
C GLU A 134 -5.81 0.65 14.31
N SER A 135 -5.87 1.12 13.07
CA SER A 135 -5.23 0.45 11.93
C SER A 135 -3.72 0.71 11.93
N GLY A 136 -2.95 -0.26 11.45
CA GLY A 136 -1.49 -0.16 11.38
C GLY A 136 -0.77 -1.39 11.95
N SER A 137 0.54 -1.46 11.71
CA SER A 137 1.38 -2.58 12.13
C SER A 137 1.64 -2.59 13.63
N GLN A 138 1.43 -1.46 14.33
CA GLN A 138 1.60 -1.36 15.78
C GLN A 138 0.63 -2.29 16.54
N GLY A 139 -0.53 -2.62 15.96
CA GLY A 139 -1.48 -3.57 16.53
C GLY A 139 -0.99 -5.03 16.53
N ASN A 140 0.09 -5.36 15.80
CA ASN A 140 0.66 -6.70 15.76
C ASN A 140 1.50 -6.97 17.01
N ILE A 141 0.84 -7.26 18.12
CA ILE A 141 1.50 -7.55 19.39
C ILE A 141 1.81 -9.04 19.55
N GLY A 142 2.93 -9.34 20.21
CA GLY A 142 3.39 -10.71 20.40
C GLY A 142 2.45 -11.54 21.26
N ALA A 143 2.46 -12.86 21.05
CA ALA A 143 1.80 -13.80 21.95
C ALA A 143 2.28 -13.62 23.39
N GLN A 144 1.43 -13.97 24.36
CA GLN A 144 1.65 -13.79 25.80
C GLN A 144 1.68 -12.34 26.29
N THR A 145 1.38 -11.36 25.44
CA THR A 145 1.16 -9.98 25.88
C THR A 145 -0.09 -9.90 26.75
N GLN A 146 0.02 -9.22 27.89
CA GLN A 146 -1.09 -9.02 28.81
C GLN A 146 -1.85 -7.74 28.45
N LEU A 147 -3.17 -7.85 28.32
CA LEU A 147 -4.08 -6.74 28.11
C LEU A 147 -4.98 -6.56 29.33
N ALA A 148 -5.26 -5.31 29.68
CA ALA A 148 -6.14 -4.96 30.79
C ALA A 148 -7.54 -4.63 30.26
N LEU A 149 -8.56 -5.26 30.81
CA LEU A 149 -9.95 -4.97 30.52
C LEU A 149 -10.28 -3.53 30.92
N MET A 150 -10.83 -2.74 30.00
CA MET A 150 -11.09 -1.31 30.24
C MET A 150 -12.33 -1.08 31.11
N ASN A 151 -13.39 -1.86 30.89
CA ASN A 151 -14.62 -1.81 31.66
C ASN A 151 -14.85 -3.17 32.32
N ALA A 152 -14.92 -3.20 33.65
CA ALA A 152 -15.08 -4.45 34.39
C ALA A 152 -16.40 -5.14 34.00
N ILE A 153 -16.31 -6.43 33.71
CA ILE A 153 -17.45 -7.31 33.44
C ILE A 153 -17.58 -8.25 34.63
N LEU A 154 -18.80 -8.37 35.16
CA LEU A 154 -19.07 -9.26 36.29
C LEU A 154 -18.72 -10.70 35.91
N GLY A 155 -17.91 -11.35 36.75
CA GLY A 155 -17.50 -12.73 36.52
C GLY A 155 -16.32 -12.92 35.56
N VAL A 156 -15.65 -11.85 35.11
CA VAL A 156 -14.48 -11.93 34.22
C VAL A 156 -13.26 -11.29 34.91
N LYS A 157 -12.10 -11.96 34.86
CA LYS A 157 -10.86 -11.40 35.39
C LYS A 157 -10.40 -10.20 34.55
N PRO A 158 -9.74 -9.19 35.16
CA PRO A 158 -9.36 -7.96 34.47
C PRO A 158 -8.19 -8.11 33.48
N GLN A 159 -7.51 -9.25 33.47
CA GLN A 159 -6.37 -9.50 32.59
C GLN A 159 -6.74 -10.51 31.51
N ALA A 160 -6.34 -10.22 30.27
CA ALA A 160 -6.43 -11.10 29.13
C ALA A 160 -5.04 -11.33 28.54
N THR A 161 -4.80 -12.51 27.99
CA THR A 161 -3.52 -12.88 27.37
C THR A 161 -3.69 -13.04 25.87
N VAL A 162 -2.86 -12.36 25.08
CA VAL A 162 -2.86 -12.53 23.61
C VAL A 162 -2.35 -13.92 23.24
N LEU A 163 -3.10 -14.65 22.41
CA LEU A 163 -2.65 -15.91 21.83
C LEU A 163 -1.99 -15.67 20.48
N GLN A 164 -2.67 -14.92 19.60
CA GLN A 164 -2.19 -14.51 18.29
C GLN A 164 -2.81 -13.16 17.96
N MET A 165 -2.01 -12.23 17.45
CA MET A 165 -2.48 -10.93 16.94
C MET A 165 -1.66 -10.57 15.71
N SER A 166 -2.31 -10.41 14.57
CA SER A 166 -1.62 -10.22 13.29
C SER A 166 -2.51 -9.55 12.25
N GLY A 167 -1.96 -9.25 11.08
CA GLY A 167 -2.73 -8.70 9.96
C GLY A 167 -2.90 -7.19 10.00
N GLY A 168 -2.38 -6.49 11.01
CA GLY A 168 -2.29 -5.04 11.00
C GLY A 168 -1.23 -4.57 10.01
N THR A 169 -1.60 -3.70 9.09
CA THR A 169 -0.67 -3.14 8.09
C THR A 169 -0.85 -1.64 7.98
N GLU A 170 0.25 -0.93 7.80
CA GLU A 170 0.21 0.49 7.45
C GLU A 170 -0.47 0.70 6.09
N ILE A 171 -0.91 1.94 5.85
CA ILE A 171 -1.31 2.37 4.52
C ILE A 171 -0.13 2.17 3.56
N GLU A 172 -0.42 1.73 2.33
CA GLU A 172 0.62 1.53 1.32
C GLU A 172 1.44 2.81 1.11
N SER A 173 2.77 2.71 1.07
CA SER A 173 3.62 3.89 0.84
C SER A 173 3.46 4.42 -0.59
N LEU A 174 3.70 5.72 -0.78
CA LEU A 174 3.66 6.34 -2.12
C LEU A 174 4.68 5.70 -3.08
N SER A 175 5.85 5.29 -2.57
CA SER A 175 6.86 4.60 -3.36
C SER A 175 6.38 3.23 -3.86
N ALA A 176 5.72 2.44 -3.01
CA ALA A 176 5.16 1.14 -3.39
C ALA A 176 4.02 1.29 -4.41
N LEU A 177 3.15 2.30 -4.20
CA LEU A 177 2.09 2.64 -5.15
C LEU A 177 2.66 3.06 -6.51
N LEU A 178 3.68 3.94 -6.53
CA LEU A 178 4.36 4.36 -7.75
C LEU A 178 5.02 3.17 -8.47
N SER A 179 5.66 2.26 -7.73
CA SER A 179 6.21 1.03 -8.32
C SER A 179 5.15 0.19 -9.01
N ARG A 180 3.96 0.03 -8.41
CA ARG A 180 2.82 -0.66 -9.05
C ARG A 180 2.33 0.07 -10.31
N LEU A 181 2.28 1.39 -10.29
CA LEU A 181 1.95 2.20 -11.47
C LEU A 181 2.96 2.00 -12.60
N ILE A 182 4.25 2.10 -12.30
CA ILE A 182 5.32 1.89 -13.28
C ILE A 182 5.23 0.49 -13.86
N GLN A 183 5.06 -0.54 -13.02
CA GLN A 183 4.90 -1.91 -13.47
C GLN A 183 3.71 -2.07 -14.40
N ARG A 184 2.55 -1.49 -14.07
CA ARG A 184 1.34 -1.55 -14.90
C ARG A 184 1.48 -0.86 -16.25
N VAL A 185 2.29 0.19 -16.33
CA VAL A 185 2.58 0.93 -17.58
C VAL A 185 3.62 0.21 -18.43
N GLN A 186 4.69 -0.32 -17.84
CA GLN A 186 5.75 -1.03 -18.54
C GLN A 186 5.32 -2.44 -19.01
N TYR A 187 4.42 -3.08 -18.25
CA TYR A 187 3.91 -4.42 -18.52
C TYR A 187 2.38 -4.38 -18.67
N PRO A 188 1.87 -3.78 -19.77
CA PRO A 188 0.44 -3.75 -20.02
C PRO A 188 -0.11 -5.19 -20.18
N PRO A 189 -1.27 -5.53 -19.60
CA PRO A 189 -1.89 -6.82 -19.77
C PRO A 189 -2.08 -7.15 -21.23
N ALA A 190 -1.54 -8.30 -21.64
CA ALA A 190 -1.54 -8.75 -23.03
C ALA A 190 -2.36 -10.03 -23.22
N GLY A 191 -2.98 -10.54 -22.14
CA GLY A 191 -3.85 -11.71 -22.19
C GLY A 191 -3.08 -13.02 -22.41
N GLY A 192 -1.88 -13.14 -21.85
CA GLY A 192 -1.07 -14.37 -21.94
C GLY A 192 0.43 -14.14 -22.17
N ALA A 193 0.93 -12.92 -21.97
CA ALA A 193 2.36 -12.68 -21.96
C ALA A 193 2.99 -13.15 -20.63
N PRO A 194 4.32 -13.40 -20.57
CA PRO A 194 4.95 -13.90 -19.34
C PRO A 194 4.68 -13.05 -18.10
N HIS A 195 4.60 -11.72 -18.25
CA HIS A 195 4.29 -10.81 -17.13
C HIS A 195 2.85 -10.90 -16.65
N ASP A 196 1.90 -11.37 -17.48
CA ASP A 196 0.51 -11.61 -17.08
C ASP A 196 0.44 -12.76 -16.06
N TYR A 197 1.15 -13.86 -16.32
CA TYR A 197 1.22 -14.99 -15.39
C TYR A 197 1.84 -14.61 -14.05
N VAL A 198 2.91 -13.81 -14.07
CA VAL A 198 3.53 -13.29 -12.84
C VAL A 198 2.55 -12.38 -12.09
N ARG A 199 1.86 -11.47 -12.80
CA ARG A 199 0.86 -10.59 -12.22
C ARG A 199 -0.27 -11.37 -11.55
N TRP A 200 -0.90 -12.29 -12.28
CA TRP A 200 -1.99 -13.12 -11.76
C TRP A 200 -1.57 -13.98 -10.57
N ALA A 201 -0.35 -14.52 -10.57
CA ALA A 201 0.18 -15.26 -9.42
C ALA A 201 0.34 -14.37 -8.17
N LEU A 202 0.80 -13.13 -8.34
CA LEU A 202 0.98 -12.15 -7.26
C LEU A 202 -0.34 -11.54 -6.75
N GLU A 203 -1.42 -11.62 -7.52
CA GLU A 203 -2.76 -11.21 -7.07
C GLU A 203 -3.34 -12.20 -6.04
N VAL A 204 -2.83 -13.44 -5.98
CA VAL A 204 -3.25 -14.43 -4.99
C VAL A 204 -2.61 -14.13 -3.64
N ASN A 205 -3.45 -14.00 -2.61
CA ASN A 205 -3.01 -13.74 -1.24
C ASN A 205 -1.96 -14.75 -0.76
N GLY A 206 -0.91 -14.24 -0.12
CA GLY A 206 0.20 -15.01 0.44
C GLY A 206 1.38 -15.21 -0.51
N ILE A 207 1.21 -15.00 -1.82
CA ILE A 207 2.31 -15.10 -2.79
C ILE A 207 3.14 -13.82 -2.77
N THR A 208 4.46 -13.94 -2.58
CA THR A 208 5.36 -12.79 -2.47
C THR A 208 6.19 -12.57 -3.72
N ARG A 209 6.62 -13.66 -4.39
CA ARG A 209 7.34 -13.60 -5.68
C ARG A 209 6.84 -14.70 -6.60
N ALA A 210 6.88 -14.42 -7.89
CA ALA A 210 6.53 -15.37 -8.95
C ALA A 210 7.43 -15.17 -10.18
N TRP A 211 7.68 -16.26 -10.90
CA TRP A 211 8.44 -16.27 -12.16
C TRP A 211 7.70 -17.09 -13.21
N CYS A 212 7.58 -16.54 -14.42
CA CYS A 212 7.00 -17.24 -15.55
C CYS A 212 8.10 -17.83 -16.44
N PHE A 213 7.94 -19.11 -16.78
CA PHE A 213 8.78 -19.87 -17.70
C PHE A 213 7.94 -20.24 -18.93
N PRO A 214 8.02 -19.46 -20.02
CA PRO A 214 7.31 -19.79 -21.25
C PRO A 214 7.87 -21.08 -21.86
N ARG A 215 7.00 -21.89 -22.46
CA ARG A 215 7.35 -23.18 -23.11
C ARG A 215 8.02 -24.18 -22.17
N TYR A 216 7.54 -24.27 -20.93
CA TYR A 216 8.16 -25.07 -19.86
C TYR A 216 8.42 -26.55 -20.23
N TYR A 217 7.46 -27.18 -20.93
CA TYR A 217 7.59 -28.52 -21.51
C TYR A 217 7.39 -28.52 -23.04
N GLY A 218 7.64 -27.38 -23.70
CA GLY A 218 7.44 -27.21 -25.15
C GLY A 218 6.28 -26.27 -25.50
N GLY A 219 5.90 -26.23 -26.79
CA GLY A 219 4.84 -25.36 -27.28
C GLY A 219 3.50 -25.62 -26.59
N GLY A 220 2.76 -24.55 -26.27
CA GLY A 220 1.46 -24.66 -25.58
C GLY A 220 1.55 -24.89 -24.07
N THR A 221 2.75 -24.85 -23.47
CA THR A 221 2.93 -25.02 -22.03
C THR A 221 3.51 -23.77 -21.37
N THR A 222 3.07 -23.45 -20.16
CA THR A 222 3.59 -22.36 -19.35
C THR A 222 3.87 -22.83 -17.93
N GLY A 223 5.08 -22.58 -17.45
CA GLY A 223 5.48 -22.85 -16.07
C GLY A 223 5.43 -21.58 -15.24
N VAL A 224 4.95 -21.65 -14.00
CA VAL A 224 4.96 -20.56 -13.04
C VAL A 224 5.53 -21.06 -11.72
N ALA A 225 6.67 -20.53 -11.30
CA ALA A 225 7.21 -20.78 -9.97
C ALA A 225 6.73 -19.70 -9.01
N ILE A 226 6.38 -20.07 -7.77
CA ILE A 226 5.90 -19.16 -6.73
C ILE A 226 6.64 -19.42 -5.41
N VAL A 227 6.72 -18.39 -4.55
CA VAL A 227 7.23 -18.49 -3.17
C VAL A 227 6.43 -17.60 -2.22
N LEU A 228 6.49 -17.93 -0.92
CA LEU A 228 5.81 -17.24 0.16
C LEU A 228 6.83 -16.76 1.22
N ASP A 229 7.56 -15.69 0.91
CA ASP A 229 8.66 -15.16 1.75
C ASP A 229 8.22 -14.75 3.17
N ASN A 230 6.92 -14.54 3.38
CA ASN A 230 6.35 -14.16 4.66
C ASN A 230 5.99 -15.36 5.56
N GLN A 231 6.22 -16.59 5.09
CA GLN A 231 6.02 -17.81 5.88
C GLN A 231 7.35 -18.34 6.43
N THR A 232 7.28 -19.15 7.49
CA THR A 232 8.46 -19.81 8.07
C THR A 232 9.13 -20.76 7.08
N ASP A 233 8.34 -21.45 6.26
CA ASP A 233 8.83 -22.13 5.07
C ASP A 233 8.40 -21.32 3.84
N ILE A 234 9.39 -20.86 3.08
CA ILE A 234 9.16 -20.02 1.90
C ILE A 234 8.60 -20.83 0.72
N LEU A 235 8.72 -22.17 0.77
CA LEU A 235 8.29 -23.03 -0.30
C LEU A 235 6.78 -23.28 -0.25
N PRO A 236 6.06 -23.11 -1.37
CA PRO A 236 4.63 -23.30 -1.43
C PRO A 236 4.26 -24.77 -1.22
N THR A 237 3.13 -24.99 -0.54
CA THR A 237 2.51 -26.31 -0.48
C THR A 237 1.82 -26.65 -1.81
N THR A 238 1.43 -27.92 -1.99
CA THR A 238 0.62 -28.34 -3.15
C THR A 238 -0.69 -27.54 -3.25
N GLN A 239 -1.33 -27.26 -2.10
CA GLN A 239 -2.57 -26.49 -2.05
C GLN A 239 -2.38 -25.04 -2.50
N ASP A 240 -1.24 -24.42 -2.17
CA ASP A 240 -0.91 -23.07 -2.65
C ASP A 240 -0.73 -23.05 -4.17
N CYS A 241 -0.04 -24.07 -4.73
CA CYS A 241 0.15 -24.20 -6.17
C CYS A 241 -1.18 -24.42 -6.90
N GLU A 242 -2.09 -25.23 -6.37
CA GLU A 242 -3.43 -25.46 -6.92
C GLU A 242 -4.29 -24.20 -6.87
N ARG A 243 -4.25 -23.45 -5.76
CA ARG A 243 -4.97 -22.18 -5.63
C ARG A 243 -4.52 -21.17 -6.68
N VAL A 244 -3.21 -21.02 -6.86
CA VAL A 244 -2.64 -20.14 -7.88
C VAL A 244 -3.00 -20.64 -9.29
N LYS A 245 -2.90 -21.94 -9.54
CA LYS A 245 -3.30 -22.54 -10.82
C LYS A 245 -4.76 -22.24 -11.16
N ALA A 246 -5.67 -22.39 -10.19
CA ALA A 246 -7.09 -22.10 -10.37
C ALA A 246 -7.32 -20.62 -10.72
N TYR A 247 -6.67 -19.70 -9.99
CA TYR A 247 -6.80 -18.27 -10.24
C TYR A 247 -6.29 -17.85 -11.64
N ILE A 248 -5.12 -18.36 -12.05
CA ILE A 248 -4.54 -18.10 -13.38
C ILE A 248 -5.39 -18.73 -14.49
N SER A 249 -5.98 -19.90 -14.24
CA SER A 249 -6.83 -20.58 -15.22
C SER A 249 -8.07 -19.76 -15.58
N GLY A 250 -8.60 -19.01 -14.60
CA GLY A 250 -9.69 -18.06 -14.83
C GLY A 250 -10.21 -17.46 -13.53
N HIS A 251 -10.29 -16.14 -13.49
CA HIS A 251 -10.90 -15.39 -12.38
C HIS A 251 -11.66 -14.17 -12.91
N LYS A 252 -12.55 -13.61 -12.09
CA LYS A 252 -13.17 -12.32 -12.41
C LYS A 252 -12.27 -11.20 -11.93
N ASN A 253 -11.90 -10.29 -12.82
CA ASN A 253 -11.26 -9.04 -12.44
C ASN A 253 -12.25 -8.21 -11.59
N THR A 254 -11.83 -7.79 -10.40
CA THR A 254 -12.67 -7.08 -9.44
C THR A 254 -13.07 -5.68 -9.89
N VAL A 255 -12.30 -5.07 -10.78
CA VAL A 255 -12.53 -3.71 -11.31
C VAL A 255 -13.42 -3.75 -12.53
N THR A 256 -13.14 -4.63 -13.49
CA THR A 256 -13.89 -4.67 -14.77
C THR A 256 -15.08 -5.63 -14.74
N GLY A 257 -15.11 -6.58 -13.79
CA GLY A 257 -16.10 -7.66 -13.73
C GLY A 257 -15.96 -8.71 -14.83
N LEU A 258 -14.99 -8.55 -15.72
CA LEU A 258 -14.72 -9.46 -16.84
C LEU A 258 -13.89 -10.65 -16.37
N TRP A 259 -14.02 -11.76 -17.10
CA TRP A 259 -13.15 -12.91 -16.92
C TRP A 259 -11.76 -12.63 -17.48
N GLU A 260 -10.74 -12.84 -16.65
CA GLU A 260 -9.33 -12.83 -17.02
C GLU A 260 -8.72 -14.20 -16.70
N GLY A 261 -7.67 -14.57 -17.42
CA GLY A 261 -6.95 -15.81 -17.21
C GLY A 261 -6.10 -16.19 -18.40
N MET A 262 -5.45 -17.35 -18.29
CA MET A 262 -4.60 -17.88 -19.35
C MET A 262 -5.40 -18.09 -20.67
N PRO A 263 -4.74 -17.95 -21.84
CA PRO A 263 -5.34 -18.28 -23.12
C PRO A 263 -5.88 -19.72 -23.15
N ALA A 264 -6.99 -19.92 -23.85
CA ALA A 264 -7.51 -21.25 -24.12
C ALA A 264 -6.44 -22.13 -24.83
N GLY A 265 -6.35 -23.39 -24.41
CA GLY A 265 -5.41 -24.36 -24.99
C GLY A 265 -3.97 -24.30 -24.44
N ASN A 266 -3.66 -23.36 -23.53
CA ASN A 266 -2.38 -23.36 -22.82
C ASN A 266 -2.44 -24.29 -21.60
N GLU A 267 -1.45 -25.16 -21.46
CA GLU A 267 -1.29 -26.04 -20.30
C GLU A 267 -0.40 -25.37 -19.24
N LEU A 268 -0.98 -25.13 -18.06
CA LEU A 268 -0.34 -24.42 -16.96
C LEU A 268 0.22 -25.35 -15.89
N PHE A 269 1.50 -25.15 -15.56
CA PHE A 269 2.23 -25.82 -14.50
C PHE A 269 2.62 -24.79 -13.44
N VAL A 270 2.00 -24.86 -12.26
CA VAL A 270 2.41 -24.05 -11.10
C VAL A 270 3.18 -24.93 -10.13
N PHE A 271 4.36 -24.49 -9.68
CA PHE A 271 5.24 -25.34 -8.88
C PHE A 271 6.11 -24.57 -7.87
N ALA A 272 6.57 -25.29 -6.84
CA ALA A 272 7.59 -24.83 -5.91
C ALA A 272 8.98 -24.83 -6.59
N PRO A 273 9.79 -23.76 -6.48
CA PRO A 273 11.16 -23.79 -6.96
C PRO A 273 12.00 -24.79 -6.16
N LYS A 274 12.92 -25.49 -6.84
CA LYS A 274 13.87 -26.38 -6.19
C LYS A 274 15.04 -25.57 -5.65
N VAL A 275 15.24 -25.58 -4.33
CA VAL A 275 16.37 -24.92 -3.69
C VAL A 275 17.64 -25.73 -3.97
N LYS A 276 18.66 -25.10 -4.54
CA LYS A 276 19.98 -25.69 -4.68
C LYS A 276 20.81 -25.30 -3.46
N ASN A 277 21.14 -26.28 -2.61
CA ASN A 277 22.11 -26.05 -1.54
C ASN A 277 23.48 -25.85 -2.19
N LEU A 278 24.05 -24.67 -2.02
CA LEU A 278 25.45 -24.42 -2.35
C LEU A 278 26.27 -25.03 -1.22
N ILE A 279 26.86 -26.20 -1.48
CA ILE A 279 27.92 -26.80 -0.65
C ILE A 279 29.22 -26.07 -0.94
#